data_AF-A0A1I7YB11-F1
#
_entry.id   AF-A0A1I7YB11-F1
#
_cell.length_a   1.000
_cell.length_b   1.000
_cell.length_c   1.000
_cell.angle_alpha   90.00
_cell.angle_beta   90.00
_cell.angle_gamma   90.00
#
_symmetry.space_group_name_H-M   'P 1'
#
loop_
_entity.id
_entity.type
_entity.pdbx_description
1 polymer ?
#
loop_
_entity_poly.entity_id
_entity_poly.type
_entity_poly.pdbx_seq_one_letter_code
_entity_poly.pdbx_strand_id
1 'polypeptide(L)'
;MNNPLLVISTRAVRSLHSNYFRAPWPFVKKGAIGQRKIGPVVFEKHKWPGQDREFPELNPKFQKLNPEELHRYTGVQPVGYKDPITGEFVKVPEMIPEIVVPDLAGFQLKPYVSYRTDVEIEKRRAAYEQKVMEKGSEELADLYVVEDERWPPPKMNAKTMFDLFYADNVRKSYADGKYGDTPTTEGNKKSDEHL
;
A
#
# COMPACT_ATOMS: atom_id res chain seq x y z
N MET A 1 5.71 -10.86 -46.72
CA MET A 1 5.96 -11.55 -45.43
C MET A 1 6.76 -10.61 -44.56
N ASN A 2 6.09 -9.97 -43.59
CA ASN A 2 6.73 -9.03 -42.67
C ASN A 2 7.56 -9.82 -41.65
N ASN A 3 8.87 -9.67 -41.76
CA ASN A 3 9.82 -10.16 -40.76
C ASN A 3 9.60 -9.34 -39.47
N PRO A 4 9.49 -9.92 -38.26
CA PRO A 4 9.33 -9.16 -37.03
C PRO A 4 10.67 -8.52 -36.67
N LEU A 5 11.05 -7.49 -37.44
CA LEU A 5 12.14 -6.60 -37.09
C LEU A 5 11.72 -5.89 -35.80
N LEU A 6 12.46 -6.20 -34.73
CA LEU A 6 12.57 -5.47 -33.48
C LEU A 6 11.95 -4.07 -33.56
N VAL A 7 10.79 -3.88 -32.93
CA VAL A 7 10.16 -2.57 -32.78
C VAL A 7 11.00 -1.77 -31.79
N ILE A 8 11.88 -0.92 -32.32
CA ILE A 8 12.74 -0.05 -31.52
C ILE A 8 11.92 1.19 -31.15
N SER A 9 11.78 1.45 -29.85
CA SER A 9 11.13 2.66 -29.34
C SER A 9 11.85 3.91 -29.86
N THR A 10 11.15 4.73 -30.64
CA THR A 10 11.60 6.06 -31.10
C THR A 10 11.35 7.16 -30.07
N ARG A 11 10.61 6.87 -28.99
CA ARG A 11 10.46 7.81 -27.87
C ARG A 11 11.78 7.88 -27.12
N ALA A 12 12.37 9.08 -27.12
CA ALA A 12 13.67 9.44 -26.59
C ALA A 12 13.80 9.32 -25.05
N VAL A 13 13.47 8.16 -24.50
CA VAL A 13 13.99 7.72 -23.20
C VAL A 13 15.21 6.86 -23.53
N ARG A 14 16.36 7.29 -23.02
CA ARG A 14 17.69 6.71 -23.21
C ARG A 14 17.71 5.23 -22.84
N SER A 15 17.30 4.35 -23.76
CA SER A 15 17.60 2.93 -23.65
C SER A 15 19.07 2.76 -23.96
N LEU A 16 19.82 2.11 -23.07
CA LEU A 16 21.22 1.72 -23.23
C LEU A 16 21.34 0.59 -24.28
N HIS A 17 20.76 0.80 -25.46
CA HIS A 17 20.69 -0.18 -26.51
C HIS A 17 22.03 -0.21 -27.25
N SER A 18 22.70 -1.38 -27.22
CA SER A 18 24.09 -1.56 -27.68
C SER A 18 24.34 -1.17 -29.14
N ASN A 19 23.29 -1.15 -29.97
CA ASN A 19 23.42 -0.77 -31.38
C ASN A 19 23.67 0.74 -31.58
N TYR A 20 23.24 1.59 -30.64
CA TYR A 20 23.37 3.05 -30.74
C TYR A 20 24.55 3.60 -29.93
N PHE A 21 25.18 2.78 -29.10
CA PHE A 21 26.36 3.16 -28.33
C PHE A 21 27.52 2.23 -28.66
N ARG A 22 28.39 2.66 -29.57
CA ARG A 22 29.69 1.99 -29.77
C ARG A 22 30.54 2.28 -28.55
N ALA A 23 30.94 1.25 -27.80
CA ALA A 23 31.85 1.44 -26.69
C ALA A 23 33.13 2.14 -27.21
N PRO A 24 33.63 3.17 -26.52
CA PRO A 24 34.71 4.02 -27.05
C PRO A 24 36.08 3.33 -27.17
N TRP A 25 36.18 2.02 -26.89
CA TRP A 25 37.45 1.30 -26.80
C TRP A 25 37.35 -0.13 -27.35
N PRO A 26 38.43 -0.66 -27.95
CA PRO A 26 38.43 -1.94 -28.67
C PRO A 26 38.59 -3.11 -27.69
N PHE A 27 37.64 -3.31 -26.77
CA PHE A 27 37.71 -4.38 -25.77
C PHE A 27 36.90 -5.62 -26.16
N VAL A 28 37.09 -6.09 -27.40
CA VAL A 28 36.53 -7.38 -27.84
C VAL A 28 37.66 -8.39 -27.94
N LYS A 29 37.65 -9.41 -27.06
CA LYS A 29 38.41 -10.63 -27.33
C LYS A 29 37.76 -11.30 -28.55
N LYS A 30 38.52 -11.48 -29.63
CA LYS A 30 38.06 -12.12 -30.87
C LYS A 30 37.42 -13.48 -30.53
N GLY A 31 36.11 -13.62 -30.74
CA GLY A 31 35.36 -14.88 -30.51
C GLY A 31 34.46 -14.95 -29.27
N ALA A 32 34.32 -13.90 -28.47
CA ALA A 32 33.38 -13.90 -27.32
C ALA A 32 31.97 -13.43 -27.72
N ILE A 33 30.95 -14.28 -27.51
CA ILE A 33 29.52 -13.95 -27.66
C ILE A 33 28.91 -13.90 -26.27
N GLY A 34 28.45 -12.73 -25.83
CA GLY A 34 27.70 -12.55 -24.57
C GLY A 34 28.11 -11.35 -23.73
N GLN A 35 27.15 -10.79 -22.98
CA GLN A 35 27.32 -9.59 -22.12
C GLN A 35 28.09 -9.83 -20.81
N ARG A 36 28.76 -10.97 -20.62
CA ARG A 36 29.59 -11.19 -19.42
C ARG A 36 30.92 -10.47 -19.59
N LYS A 37 30.87 -9.16 -19.32
CA LYS A 37 32.02 -8.27 -19.18
C LYS A 37 32.92 -8.86 -18.09
N ILE A 38 34.15 -9.23 -18.45
CA ILE A 38 35.24 -9.31 -17.47
C ILE A 38 35.44 -7.86 -17.03
N GLY A 39 34.89 -7.53 -15.86
CA GLY A 39 35.05 -6.21 -15.27
C GLY A 39 36.53 -5.95 -14.96
N PRO A 40 36.97 -4.68 -14.94
CA PRO A 40 38.37 -4.35 -14.68
C PRO A 40 38.78 -4.91 -13.32
N VAL A 41 39.74 -5.82 -13.31
CA VAL A 41 40.48 -6.19 -12.11
C VAL A 41 41.06 -4.91 -11.48
N VAL A 42 41.05 -4.88 -10.15
CA VAL A 42 41.51 -3.88 -9.15
C VAL A 42 42.48 -2.77 -9.60
N PHE A 43 43.33 -3.01 -10.60
CA PHE A 43 44.39 -2.13 -11.10
C PHE A 43 43.93 -0.95 -11.98
N GLU A 44 42.66 -0.88 -12.40
CA GLU A 44 42.19 0.18 -13.31
C GLU A 44 41.16 1.13 -12.69
N LYS A 45 41.09 1.21 -11.35
CA LYS A 45 40.14 2.09 -10.63
C LYS A 45 40.26 3.56 -11.05
N HIS A 46 41.44 4.00 -11.48
CA HIS A 46 41.73 5.36 -11.96
C HIS A 46 41.40 5.61 -13.45
N LYS A 47 41.12 4.56 -14.24
CA LYS A 47 40.64 4.67 -15.63
C LYS A 47 39.12 4.62 -15.71
N TRP A 48 38.45 4.37 -14.59
CA TRP A 48 37.01 4.59 -14.54
C TRP A 48 36.78 6.06 -14.87
N PRO A 49 35.93 6.38 -15.86
CA PRO A 49 35.34 7.71 -15.91
C PRO A 49 34.85 8.00 -14.49
N GLY A 50 35.39 9.05 -13.92
CA GLY A 50 35.37 9.30 -12.51
C GLY A 50 33.93 9.19 -12.02
N GLN A 51 33.76 8.48 -10.92
CA GLN A 51 32.69 8.78 -9.99
C GLN A 51 32.79 10.24 -9.47
N ASP A 52 33.79 10.99 -9.93
CA ASP A 52 33.83 12.44 -10.01
C ASP A 52 32.87 12.97 -11.09
N ARG A 53 31.57 13.01 -10.76
CA ARG A 53 30.64 14.05 -11.25
C ARG A 53 30.52 14.22 -12.78
N GLU A 54 30.70 13.16 -13.58
CA GLU A 54 30.59 13.25 -15.06
C GLU A 54 29.18 13.52 -15.62
N PHE A 55 28.20 13.65 -14.74
CA PHE A 55 26.95 14.30 -15.10
C PHE A 55 26.95 15.69 -14.44
N PRO A 56 27.49 16.75 -15.06
CA PRO A 56 27.22 18.12 -14.62
C PRO A 56 25.71 18.43 -14.68
N GLU A 57 24.97 17.68 -15.49
CA GLU A 57 23.50 17.59 -15.52
C GLU A 57 22.90 16.83 -14.31
N LEU A 58 23.69 16.33 -13.36
CA LEU A 58 23.18 15.74 -12.11
C LEU A 58 22.28 16.78 -11.44
N ASN A 59 20.99 16.43 -11.43
CA ASN A 59 19.85 17.17 -10.92
C ASN A 59 20.25 18.28 -9.91
N PRO A 60 19.91 19.56 -10.17
CA PRO A 60 20.35 20.71 -9.37
C PRO A 60 20.06 20.56 -7.87
N LYS A 61 19.16 19.66 -7.47
CA LYS A 61 19.01 19.15 -6.09
C LYS A 61 20.32 18.77 -5.39
N PHE A 62 21.10 17.86 -5.99
CA PHE A 62 22.27 17.29 -5.33
C PHE A 62 23.40 18.32 -5.23
N GLN A 63 23.43 19.25 -6.18
CA GLN A 63 24.35 20.38 -6.20
C GLN A 63 23.86 21.57 -5.36
N LYS A 64 22.64 21.49 -4.80
CA LYS A 64 21.94 22.57 -4.06
C LYS A 64 21.83 23.88 -4.86
N LEU A 65 21.69 23.78 -6.18
CA LEU A 65 21.61 24.91 -7.11
C LEU A 65 20.16 25.37 -7.38
N ASN A 66 19.17 24.79 -6.70
CA ASN A 66 17.77 25.19 -6.89
C ASN A 66 17.55 26.63 -6.38
N PRO A 67 16.71 27.43 -7.07
CA PRO A 67 16.21 28.68 -6.51
C PRO A 67 15.39 28.40 -5.24
N GLU A 68 15.34 29.36 -4.31
CA GLU A 68 14.71 29.19 -2.99
C GLU A 68 13.24 28.76 -3.07
N GLU A 69 12.52 29.27 -4.06
CA GLU A 69 11.12 28.91 -4.35
C GLU A 69 10.94 27.40 -4.60
N LEU A 70 11.96 26.77 -5.20
CA LEU A 70 11.98 25.35 -5.55
C LEU A 70 12.70 24.48 -4.50
N HIS A 71 12.95 24.99 -3.29
CA HIS A 71 13.56 24.19 -2.22
C HIS A 71 12.60 23.17 -1.60
N ARG A 72 11.27 23.39 -1.70
CA ARG A 72 10.24 22.56 -1.04
C ARG A 72 9.49 21.57 -1.94
N TYR A 73 10.04 21.26 -3.11
CA TYR A 73 9.40 20.40 -4.10
C TYR A 73 9.34 18.90 -3.76
N THR A 74 9.97 18.47 -2.65
CA THR A 74 9.98 17.06 -2.22
C THR A 74 8.71 16.61 -1.49
N GLY A 75 7.76 17.52 -1.24
CA GLY A 75 6.51 17.21 -0.53
C GLY A 75 6.70 16.93 0.97
N VAL A 76 7.86 17.30 1.54
CA VAL A 76 8.11 17.20 2.98
C VAL A 76 7.19 18.18 3.70
N GLN A 77 6.36 17.64 4.61
CA GLN A 77 5.48 18.46 5.44
C GLN A 77 6.31 19.25 6.46
N PRO A 78 6.04 20.55 6.66
CA PRO A 78 6.78 21.36 7.63
C PRO A 78 6.43 20.94 9.07
N VAL A 79 7.42 20.97 9.96
CA VAL A 79 7.28 20.63 11.40
C VAL A 79 7.17 21.86 12.30
N GLY A 80 6.84 23.00 11.71
CA GLY A 80 6.89 24.31 12.35
C GLY A 80 6.82 25.44 11.35
N TYR A 81 7.14 26.65 11.78
CA TYR A 81 7.05 27.86 10.98
C TYR A 81 8.30 28.73 11.13
N LYS A 82 8.49 29.66 10.20
CA LYS A 82 9.54 30.68 10.33
C LYS A 82 8.95 31.89 11.05
N ASP A 83 9.56 32.31 12.14
CA ASP A 83 9.16 33.52 12.85
C ASP A 83 9.37 34.75 11.94
N PRO A 84 8.36 35.63 11.78
CA PRO A 84 8.47 36.77 10.87
C PRO A 84 9.41 37.87 11.40
N ILE A 85 9.67 37.91 12.71
CA ILE A 85 10.48 38.95 13.36
C ILE A 85 11.96 38.56 13.41
N THR A 86 12.25 37.34 13.87
CA THR A 86 13.62 36.84 14.03
C THR A 86 14.12 36.14 12.77
N GLY A 87 13.22 35.69 11.88
CA GLY A 87 13.56 34.87 10.72
C GLY A 87 13.95 33.42 11.06
N GLU A 88 13.96 33.08 12.35
CA GLU A 88 14.35 31.76 12.84
C GLU A 88 13.23 30.73 12.64
N PHE A 89 13.60 29.47 12.50
CA PHE A 89 12.62 28.39 12.34
C PHE A 89 12.23 27.81 13.70
N VAL A 90 11.00 28.05 14.12
CA VAL A 90 10.43 27.54 15.37
C VAL A 90 9.75 26.20 15.09
N LYS A 91 10.19 25.18 15.82
CA LYS A 91 9.61 23.83 15.78
C LYS A 91 8.40 23.77 16.72
N VAL A 92 7.31 23.18 16.25
CA VAL A 92 6.09 22.96 17.04
C VAL A 92 6.01 21.47 17.38
N PRO A 93 6.12 21.06 18.66
CA PRO A 93 6.14 19.66 19.04
C PRO A 93 4.97 18.84 18.50
N GLU A 94 3.77 19.42 18.45
CA GLU A 94 2.53 18.78 17.97
C GLU A 94 2.52 18.54 16.45
N MET A 95 3.36 19.27 15.70
CA MET A 95 3.51 19.07 14.25
C MET A 95 4.54 17.99 13.91
N ILE A 96 5.30 17.50 14.90
CA ILE A 96 6.29 16.45 14.70
C ILE A 96 5.57 15.10 14.85
N PRO A 97 5.54 14.25 13.79
CA PRO A 97 4.89 12.96 13.87
C PRO A 97 5.65 12.03 14.82
N GLU A 98 4.95 11.50 15.82
CA GLU A 98 5.46 10.48 16.73
C GLU A 98 5.13 9.08 16.20
N ILE A 99 6.13 8.19 16.15
CA ILE A 99 5.93 6.79 15.78
C ILE A 99 5.64 6.01 17.06
N VAL A 100 4.39 5.62 17.26
CA VAL A 100 3.96 4.78 18.39
C VAL A 100 4.36 3.33 18.11
N VAL A 101 5.40 2.84 18.78
CA VAL A 101 5.92 1.48 18.63
C VAL A 101 5.51 0.62 19.84
N PRO A 102 4.73 -0.47 19.65
CA PRO A 102 4.41 -1.39 20.73
C PRO A 102 5.61 -2.28 21.11
N ASP A 103 5.60 -2.84 22.32
CA ASP A 103 6.55 -3.89 22.70
C ASP A 103 6.21 -5.20 21.96
N LEU A 104 7.21 -5.80 21.33
CA LEU A 104 7.08 -7.03 20.54
C LEU A 104 7.67 -8.26 21.25
N ALA A 105 8.07 -8.14 22.52
CA ALA A 105 8.53 -9.27 23.32
C ALA A 105 7.44 -10.36 23.40
N GLY A 106 7.76 -11.57 22.93
CA GLY A 106 6.84 -12.71 22.92
C GLY A 106 5.79 -12.71 21.79
N PHE A 107 5.90 -11.81 20.80
CA PHE A 107 4.96 -11.77 19.68
C PHE A 107 5.13 -12.99 18.76
N GLN A 108 4.07 -13.77 18.59
CA GLN A 108 4.11 -15.06 17.89
C GLN A 108 4.03 -14.95 16.37
N LEU A 109 3.39 -13.89 15.86
CA LEU A 109 3.17 -13.72 14.43
C LEU A 109 4.48 -13.36 13.72
N LYS A 110 4.68 -13.96 12.54
CA LYS A 110 5.87 -13.76 11.70
C LYS A 110 5.49 -13.04 10.40
N PRO A 111 6.44 -12.37 9.72
CA PRO A 111 6.16 -11.69 8.45
C PRO A 111 5.66 -12.62 7.33
N TYR A 112 5.94 -13.92 7.45
CA TYR A 112 5.58 -14.92 6.46
C TYR A 112 4.82 -16.08 7.11
N VAL A 113 3.93 -16.66 6.31
CA VAL A 113 3.10 -17.81 6.68
C VAL A 113 3.63 -19.06 5.95
N SER A 114 3.43 -20.24 6.54
CA SER A 114 3.81 -21.51 5.90
C SER A 114 2.88 -21.86 4.74
N TYR A 115 3.44 -22.43 3.67
CA TYR A 115 2.68 -22.99 2.53
C TYR A 115 1.69 -24.11 2.92
N ARG A 116 1.84 -24.73 4.09
CA ARG A 116 0.85 -25.71 4.60
C ARG A 116 -0.54 -25.10 4.78
N THR A 117 -0.60 -23.78 4.95
CA THR A 117 -1.84 -23.03 5.13
C THR A 117 -2.71 -23.04 3.88
N ASP A 118 -2.10 -23.06 2.68
CA ASP A 118 -2.85 -23.09 1.41
C ASP A 118 -3.66 -24.38 1.28
N VAL A 119 -3.06 -25.52 1.67
CA VAL A 119 -3.73 -26.83 1.69
C VAL A 119 -4.91 -26.83 2.66
N GLU A 120 -4.77 -26.18 3.81
CA GLU A 120 -5.83 -26.07 4.80
C GLU A 120 -6.96 -25.14 4.33
N ILE A 121 -6.61 -24.04 3.70
CA ILE A 121 -7.55 -23.08 3.08
C ILE A 121 -8.38 -23.77 2.00
N GLU A 122 -7.78 -24.56 1.13
CA GLU A 122 -8.48 -25.30 0.07
C GLU A 122 -9.49 -26.30 0.64
N LYS A 123 -9.12 -27.02 1.71
CA LYS A 123 -10.04 -27.94 2.41
C LYS A 123 -11.24 -27.21 3.00
N ARG A 124 -11.01 -26.11 3.72
CA ARG A 124 -12.07 -25.29 4.32
C ARG A 124 -13.00 -24.73 3.26
N ARG A 125 -12.43 -24.26 2.16
CA ARG A 125 -13.20 -23.76 1.01
C ARG A 125 -14.10 -24.83 0.42
N ALA A 126 -13.57 -26.01 0.14
CA ALA A 126 -14.36 -27.11 -0.41
C ALA A 126 -15.48 -27.56 0.55
N ALA A 127 -15.20 -27.60 1.86
CA ALA A 127 -16.19 -27.91 2.88
C ALA A 127 -17.31 -26.85 2.95
N TYR A 128 -16.96 -25.56 2.85
CA TYR A 128 -17.93 -24.48 2.82
C TYR A 128 -18.78 -24.49 1.54
N GLU A 129 -18.17 -24.70 0.37
CA GLU A 129 -18.89 -24.82 -0.90
C GLU A 129 -19.92 -25.96 -0.88
N GLN A 130 -19.60 -27.10 -0.26
CA GLN A 130 -20.57 -28.19 -0.05
C GLN A 130 -21.75 -27.76 0.82
N LYS A 131 -21.51 -27.02 1.91
CA LYS A 131 -22.58 -26.49 2.77
C LYS A 131 -23.45 -25.46 2.04
N VAL A 132 -22.84 -24.61 1.21
CA VAL A 132 -23.60 -23.65 0.37
C VAL A 132 -24.48 -24.41 -0.63
N MET A 133 -23.99 -25.47 -1.25
CA MET A 133 -24.80 -26.33 -2.13
C MET A 133 -25.94 -27.03 -1.37
N GLU A 134 -25.70 -27.50 -0.15
CA GLU A 134 -26.71 -28.15 0.69
C GLU A 134 -27.82 -27.17 1.13
N LYS A 135 -27.45 -25.96 1.56
CA LYS A 135 -28.40 -24.96 2.08
C LYS A 135 -29.03 -24.08 0.98
N GLY A 136 -28.42 -24.01 -0.19
CA GLY A 136 -28.91 -23.26 -1.35
C GLY A 136 -28.54 -21.77 -1.38
N SER A 137 -27.98 -21.21 -0.30
CA SER A 137 -27.45 -19.84 -0.27
C SER A 137 -26.29 -19.70 0.71
N GLU A 138 -25.43 -18.70 0.47
CA GLU A 138 -24.30 -18.38 1.35
C GLU A 138 -24.78 -17.88 2.72
N GLU A 139 -25.81 -17.04 2.76
CA GLU A 139 -26.36 -16.51 4.02
C GLU A 139 -26.93 -17.61 4.92
N LEU A 140 -27.57 -18.62 4.34
CA LEU A 140 -28.07 -19.75 5.10
C LEU A 140 -26.93 -20.65 5.56
N ALA A 141 -25.92 -20.91 4.72
CA ALA A 141 -24.76 -21.69 5.10
C ALA A 141 -23.99 -21.06 6.28
N ASP A 142 -23.85 -19.74 6.29
CA ASP A 142 -23.17 -18.98 7.33
C ASP A 142 -23.74 -19.21 8.74
N LEU A 143 -25.06 -19.40 8.86
CA LEU A 143 -25.70 -19.67 10.15
C LEU A 143 -25.32 -21.04 10.73
N TYR A 144 -24.82 -21.97 9.91
CA TYR A 144 -24.47 -23.34 10.31
C TYR A 144 -22.96 -23.62 10.25
N VAL A 145 -22.12 -22.61 9.99
CA VAL A 145 -20.66 -22.75 9.94
C VAL A 145 -20.04 -21.94 11.07
N VAL A 146 -19.13 -22.56 11.83
CA VAL A 146 -18.32 -21.84 12.81
C VAL A 146 -17.38 -20.89 12.08
N GLU A 147 -17.28 -19.64 12.55
CA GLU A 147 -16.52 -18.57 11.86
C GLU A 147 -15.07 -18.97 11.52
N ASP A 148 -14.40 -19.71 12.42
CA ASP A 148 -13.00 -20.13 12.24
C ASP A 148 -12.80 -21.17 11.11
N GLU A 149 -13.83 -21.96 10.82
CA GLU A 149 -13.80 -23.00 9.78
C GLU A 149 -14.19 -22.43 8.41
N ARG A 150 -14.80 -21.25 8.38
CA ARG A 150 -15.35 -20.66 7.17
C ARG A 150 -14.23 -20.12 6.28
N TRP A 151 -14.19 -20.60 5.04
CA TRP A 151 -13.39 -19.99 3.98
C TRP A 151 -14.18 -19.94 2.66
N PRO A 152 -14.24 -18.79 1.96
CA PRO A 152 -13.62 -17.51 2.30
C PRO A 152 -14.30 -16.78 3.48
N PRO A 153 -13.58 -15.91 4.20
CA PRO A 153 -14.18 -15.08 5.24
C PRO A 153 -15.26 -14.16 4.64
N PRO A 154 -16.31 -13.81 5.40
CA PRO A 154 -17.34 -12.89 4.93
C PRO A 154 -16.74 -11.54 4.58
N LYS A 155 -17.38 -10.84 3.64
CA LYS A 155 -17.09 -9.43 3.40
C LYS A 155 -17.46 -8.62 4.64
N MET A 156 -16.51 -7.82 5.11
CA MET A 156 -16.69 -6.98 6.29
C MET A 156 -17.51 -5.72 5.95
N ASN A 157 -18.82 -5.88 5.84
CA ASN A 157 -19.77 -4.79 5.63
C ASN A 157 -20.26 -4.22 6.97
N ALA A 158 -20.86 -3.03 6.97
CA ALA A 158 -21.45 -2.44 8.17
C ALA A 158 -22.47 -3.38 8.84
N LYS A 159 -23.29 -4.08 8.04
CA LYS A 159 -24.22 -5.12 8.52
C LYS A 159 -23.47 -6.25 9.23
N THR A 160 -22.46 -6.83 8.57
CA THR A 160 -21.64 -7.92 9.13
C THR A 160 -20.97 -7.51 10.44
N MET A 161 -20.37 -6.32 10.48
CA MET A 161 -19.75 -5.77 11.70
C MET A 161 -20.76 -5.57 12.83
N PHE A 162 -21.95 -5.06 12.49
CA PHE A 162 -23.03 -4.90 13.46
C PHE A 162 -23.48 -6.25 14.04
N ASP A 163 -23.69 -7.23 13.17
CA ASP A 163 -24.15 -8.56 13.55
C ASP A 163 -23.14 -9.28 14.46
N LEU A 164 -21.84 -9.20 14.13
CA LEU A 164 -20.76 -9.84 14.90
C LEU A 164 -20.56 -9.24 16.30
N PHE A 165 -20.53 -7.91 16.42
CA PHE A 165 -20.11 -7.25 17.66
C PHE A 165 -21.26 -6.70 18.50
N TYR A 166 -22.37 -6.30 17.87
CA TYR A 166 -23.40 -5.51 18.52
C TYR A 166 -24.76 -6.20 18.59
N ALA A 167 -25.13 -7.04 17.63
CA ALA A 167 -26.48 -7.59 17.55
C ALA A 167 -26.89 -8.36 18.81
N ASP A 168 -26.01 -9.18 19.38
CA ASP A 168 -26.34 -9.92 20.61
C ASP A 168 -26.50 -9.01 21.82
N ASN A 169 -25.69 -7.97 21.94
CA ASN A 169 -25.81 -6.97 23.01
C ASN A 169 -27.11 -6.18 22.89
N VAL A 170 -27.50 -5.83 21.66
CA VAL A 170 -28.76 -5.14 21.37
C VAL A 170 -29.95 -6.05 21.65
N ARG A 171 -29.93 -7.31 21.22
CA ARG A 171 -31.00 -8.30 21.50
C ARG A 171 -31.18 -8.53 23.00
N LYS A 172 -30.09 -8.70 23.75
CA LYS A 172 -30.13 -8.83 25.22
C LYS A 172 -30.71 -7.58 25.86
N SER A 173 -30.20 -6.41 25.50
CA SER A 173 -30.70 -5.14 26.05
C SER A 173 -32.16 -4.86 25.69
N TYR A 174 -32.62 -5.30 24.51
CA TYR A 174 -34.03 -5.23 24.11
C TYR A 174 -34.89 -6.19 24.93
N ALA A 175 -34.45 -7.44 25.11
CA ALA A 175 -35.13 -8.42 25.97
C ALA A 175 -35.18 -7.96 27.44
N ASP A 176 -34.14 -7.28 27.92
CA ASP A 176 -34.07 -6.64 29.24
C ASP A 176 -34.97 -5.39 29.34
N GLY A 177 -35.64 -4.98 28.25
CA GLY A 177 -36.54 -3.82 28.23
C GLY A 177 -35.83 -2.45 28.31
N LYS A 178 -34.50 -2.40 28.07
CA LYS A 178 -33.74 -1.13 28.12
C LYS A 178 -34.07 -0.19 26.95
N TYR A 179 -34.60 -0.74 25.87
CA TYR A 179 -35.12 0.00 24.74
C TYR A 179 -36.65 -0.02 24.83
N GLY A 180 -37.23 1.04 25.39
CA GLY A 180 -38.67 1.28 25.39
C GLY A 180 -39.06 2.26 24.29
N ASP A 181 -40.34 2.24 23.91
CA ASP A 181 -40.93 3.16 22.95
C ASP A 181 -40.62 4.60 23.36
N THR A 182 -39.71 5.26 22.65
CA THR A 182 -39.74 6.72 22.62
C THR A 182 -41.14 7.08 22.14
N PRO A 183 -41.90 7.96 22.82
CA PRO A 183 -43.16 8.42 22.27
C PRO A 183 -42.83 9.07 20.92
N THR A 184 -43.13 8.35 19.84
CA THR A 184 -43.13 8.89 18.49
C THR A 184 -44.07 10.07 18.59
N THR A 185 -43.52 11.28 18.52
CA THR A 185 -44.23 12.54 18.70
C THR A 185 -45.58 12.42 18.02
N GLU A 186 -46.63 12.34 18.84
CA GLU A 186 -48.00 12.18 18.38
C GLU A 186 -48.26 13.22 17.31
N GLY A 187 -48.84 12.78 16.20
CA GLY A 187 -49.19 13.65 15.09
C GLY A 187 -49.89 14.88 15.62
N ASN A 188 -49.34 16.04 15.26
CA ASN A 188 -49.89 17.36 15.49
C ASN A 188 -51.32 17.36 14.92
N LYS A 189 -52.32 16.98 15.74
CA LYS A 189 -53.73 17.26 15.47
C LYS A 189 -53.84 18.76 15.57
N LYS A 190 -53.72 19.44 14.43
CA LYS A 190 -54.22 20.80 14.28
C LYS A 190 -55.71 20.77 14.61
N SER A 191 -56.04 21.16 15.84
CA SER A 191 -57.32 21.78 16.13
C SER A 191 -57.28 23.16 15.49
N ASP A 192 -57.58 23.22 14.19
CA ASP A 192 -58.03 24.47 13.57
C ASP A 192 -59.48 24.66 14.06
N GLU A 193 -59.62 25.24 15.26
CA GLU A 193 -60.88 25.79 15.73
C GLU A 193 -61.19 27.03 14.88
N HIS A 194 -62.29 26.95 14.15
CA HIS A 194 -63.01 28.09 13.62
C HIS A 194 -63.64 28.88 14.79
N LEU A 195 -63.48 30.20 14.74
CA LEU A 195 -64.18 31.29 15.45
C LEU A 195 -63.69 31.65 16.86
#